data_AF-H9FKJ9-F1
#
_entry.id   AF-H9FKJ9-F1
#
_cell.length_a   1.000
_cell.length_b   1.000
_cell.length_c   1.000
_cell.angle_alpha   90.00
_cell.angle_beta   90.00
_cell.angle_gamma   90.00
#
_symmetry.space_group_name_H-M   'P 1'
#
loop_
_entity.id
_entity.type
_entity.pdbx_description
1 polymer ?
#
loop_
_entity_poly.entity_id
_entity_poly.type
_entity_poly.pdbx_seq_one_letter_code
_entity_poly.pdbx_strand_id
1 'polypeptide(L)'
;ITPCTTSVSNDVCNRRKCHKALRQFFDKVPAKHSYGMLFCSCRDIACTERRRQTIVPVCSYEEREKPNCLNLQDSCKTNYICRSRLADFFTNCQPESRSVSSCLKENYADCLLAYSGLIGTVMTPNYI
;
A
#
# COMPACT_ATOMS: atom_id res chain seq x y z
N ILE A 1 -8.37 11.88 1.97
CA ILE A 1 -8.71 11.74 3.40
C ILE A 1 -10.20 11.54 3.62
N THR A 2 -11.07 12.45 3.15
CA THR A 2 -12.52 12.45 3.43
C THR A 2 -13.21 11.06 3.45
N PRO A 3 -13.15 10.21 2.41
CA PRO A 3 -13.86 8.92 2.44
C PRO A 3 -13.25 7.87 3.40
N CYS A 4 -12.04 8.10 3.90
CA CYS A 4 -11.34 7.20 4.82
C CYS A 4 -11.60 7.54 6.29
N THR A 5 -12.10 8.75 6.59
CA THR A 5 -12.33 9.21 7.96
C THR A 5 -13.81 9.45 8.27
N THR A 6 -14.67 9.48 7.25
CA THR A 6 -16.13 9.57 7.44
C THR A 6 -16.70 8.21 7.83
N SER A 7 -17.21 8.11 9.04
CA SER A 7 -17.95 6.92 9.50
C SER A 7 -19.25 6.74 8.74
N VAL A 8 -19.69 5.49 8.66
CA VAL A 8 -20.97 5.07 8.09
C VAL A 8 -21.67 4.22 9.15
N SER A 9 -23.00 4.13 9.12
CA SER A 9 -23.77 3.37 10.11
C SER A 9 -23.22 1.94 10.28
N ASN A 10 -22.70 1.64 11.48
CA ASN A 10 -22.03 0.39 11.92
C ASN A 10 -20.58 0.12 11.45
N ASP A 11 -20.00 0.96 10.60
CA ASP A 11 -18.62 0.79 10.10
C ASP A 11 -17.77 2.06 10.30
N VAL A 12 -16.47 1.87 10.57
CA VAL A 12 -15.52 2.97 10.78
C VAL A 12 -15.41 3.87 9.54
N CYS A 13 -15.57 3.30 8.34
CA CYS A 13 -15.55 4.03 7.09
C CYS A 13 -16.16 3.22 5.93
N ASN A 14 -16.39 3.86 4.79
CA ASN A 14 -16.63 3.15 3.54
C ASN A 14 -15.28 2.74 2.90
N ARG A 15 -14.78 1.54 3.27
CA ARG A 15 -13.48 1.03 2.83
C ARG A 15 -13.30 1.04 1.31
N ARG A 16 -14.35 0.70 0.54
CA ARG A 16 -14.31 0.72 -0.93
C ARG A 16 -14.07 2.13 -1.50
N LYS A 17 -14.75 3.15 -0.96
CA LYS A 17 -14.53 4.56 -1.34
C LYS A 17 -13.15 5.04 -0.89
N CYS A 18 -12.70 4.67 0.31
CA CYS A 18 -11.37 4.99 0.80
C CYS A 18 -10.28 4.42 -0.13
N HIS A 19 -10.34 3.12 -0.42
CA HIS A 19 -9.42 2.44 -1.34
C HIS A 19 -9.39 3.08 -2.73
N LYS A 20 -10.55 3.46 -3.27
CA LYS A 20 -10.63 4.18 -4.55
C LYS A 20 -9.89 5.52 -4.49
N ALA A 21 -10.07 6.28 -3.41
CA ALA A 21 -9.41 7.57 -3.22
C ALA A 21 -7.89 7.43 -3.01
N LEU A 22 -7.44 6.37 -2.31
CA LEU A 22 -6.02 6.07 -2.15
C LEU A 22 -5.35 5.75 -3.50
N ARG A 23 -5.97 4.90 -4.32
CA ARG A 23 -5.46 4.63 -5.69
C ARG A 23 -5.35 5.91 -6.50
N GLN A 24 -6.39 6.74 -6.48
CA GLN A 24 -6.38 8.04 -7.16
C GLN A 24 -5.28 8.97 -6.65
N PHE A 25 -4.97 8.96 -5.36
CA PHE A 25 -3.89 9.77 -4.79
C PHE A 25 -2.54 9.35 -5.37
N PHE A 26 -2.19 8.06 -5.30
CA PHE A 26 -0.90 7.58 -5.82
C PHE A 26 -0.80 7.61 -7.35
N ASP A 27 -1.92 7.47 -8.08
CA ASP A 27 -1.94 7.56 -9.55
C ASP A 27 -1.82 9.02 -10.04
N LYS A 28 -2.36 10.01 -9.32
CA LYS A 28 -2.45 11.41 -9.79
C LYS A 28 -1.45 12.36 -9.17
N VAL A 29 -0.97 12.09 -7.96
CA VAL A 29 -0.02 12.96 -7.27
C VAL A 29 1.40 12.55 -7.65
N PRO A 30 2.25 13.50 -8.13
CA PRO A 30 3.61 13.18 -8.52
C PRO A 30 4.39 12.47 -7.40
N ALA A 31 5.20 11.49 -7.77
CA ALA A 31 5.99 10.66 -6.84
C ALA A 31 6.77 11.49 -5.82
N LYS A 32 7.33 12.64 -6.23
CA LYS A 32 8.04 13.56 -5.31
C LYS A 32 7.23 13.92 -4.05
N HIS A 33 5.92 14.08 -4.17
CA HIS A 33 5.04 14.44 -3.05
C HIS A 33 4.44 13.20 -2.38
N SER A 34 3.91 12.26 -3.17
CA SER A 34 3.25 11.06 -2.63
C SER A 34 4.23 10.14 -1.91
N TYR A 35 5.43 9.95 -2.45
CA TYR A 35 6.48 9.13 -1.82
C TYR A 35 7.13 9.84 -0.64
N GLY A 36 7.19 11.18 -0.65
CA GLY A 36 7.63 11.96 0.50
C GLY A 36 6.74 11.75 1.73
N MET A 37 5.45 11.47 1.55
CA MET A 37 4.56 11.13 2.66
C MET A 37 4.71 9.68 3.11
N LEU A 38 4.86 8.74 2.15
CA LEU A 38 4.84 7.32 2.44
C LEU A 38 6.20 6.78 2.90
N PHE A 39 7.29 7.16 2.24
CA PHE A 39 8.62 6.56 2.40
C PHE A 39 9.63 7.47 3.10
N CYS A 40 9.17 8.49 3.85
CA CYS A 40 10.08 9.37 4.58
C CYS A 40 10.92 8.61 5.62
N SER A 41 12.19 9.00 5.77
CA SER A 41 13.06 8.54 6.85
C SER A 41 12.67 9.20 8.17
N CYS A 42 12.67 8.45 9.28
CA CYS A 42 12.28 8.95 10.60
C CYS A 42 13.40 8.75 11.63
N ARG A 43 13.46 9.66 12.62
CA ARG A 43 14.40 9.60 13.75
C ARG A 43 13.72 9.40 15.11
N ASP A 44 12.41 9.65 15.17
CA ASP A 44 11.61 9.54 16.38
C ASP A 44 10.28 8.82 16.11
N ILE A 45 9.59 8.48 17.20
CA ILE A 45 8.32 7.76 17.18
C ILE A 45 7.21 8.62 16.57
N ALA A 46 7.26 9.94 16.77
CA ALA A 46 6.25 10.86 16.24
C ALA A 46 6.24 10.86 14.70
N CYS A 47 7.42 10.83 14.07
CA CYS A 47 7.57 10.68 12.63
C CYS A 47 7.09 9.31 12.15
N THR A 48 7.46 8.21 12.82
CA THR A 48 7.05 6.87 12.38
C THR A 48 5.54 6.67 12.48
N GLU A 49 4.90 7.17 13.53
CA GLU A 49 3.44 7.14 13.65
C GLU A 49 2.76 8.00 12.58
N ARG A 50 3.28 9.21 12.32
CA ARG A 50 2.79 10.04 11.21
C ARG A 50 2.89 9.31 9.87
N ARG A 51 4.03 8.66 9.60
CA ARG A 51 4.24 7.89 8.36
C ARG A 51 3.26 6.72 8.26
N ARG A 52 3.05 5.95 9.35
CA ARG A 52 2.10 4.84 9.42
C ARG A 52 0.64 5.27 9.19
N GLN A 53 0.29 6.49 9.59
CA GLN A 53 -1.04 7.08 9.40
C GLN A 53 -1.32 7.57 7.97
N THR A 54 -0.33 7.61 7.08
CA THR A 54 -0.46 8.14 5.71
C THR A 54 -1.65 7.56 4.93
N ILE A 55 -1.92 6.26 5.11
CA ILE A 55 -3.00 5.56 4.39
C ILE A 55 -4.31 5.47 5.17
N VAL A 56 -4.36 6.01 6.40
CA VAL A 56 -5.50 5.88 7.33
C VAL A 56 -5.78 4.39 7.67
N PRO A 57 -4.85 3.70 8.36
CA PRO A 57 -4.84 2.24 8.47
C PRO A 57 -6.07 1.65 9.15
N VAL A 58 -6.67 2.34 10.11
CA VAL A 58 -7.92 1.88 10.78
C VAL A 58 -9.04 1.62 9.78
N CYS A 59 -9.08 2.39 8.69
CA CYS A 59 -10.06 2.24 7.61
C CYS A 59 -9.54 1.35 6.47
N SER A 60 -8.28 1.53 6.05
CA SER A 60 -7.76 1.00 4.78
C SER A 60 -6.98 -0.30 4.90
N TYR A 61 -6.49 -0.62 6.10
CA TYR A 61 -5.56 -1.73 6.36
C TYR A 61 -6.15 -2.71 7.36
N GLU A 62 -6.49 -2.24 8.55
CA GLU A 62 -6.99 -3.06 9.66
C GLU A 62 -8.31 -3.74 9.29
N GLU A 63 -8.45 -5.00 9.70
CA GLU A 63 -9.66 -5.82 9.60
C GLU A 63 -9.83 -6.58 10.91
N ARG A 64 -11.08 -6.92 11.27
CA ARG A 64 -11.37 -7.60 12.54
C ARG A 64 -10.69 -8.96 12.65
N GLU A 65 -10.60 -9.66 11.52
CA GLU A 65 -9.92 -10.94 11.39
C GLU A 65 -8.80 -10.80 10.38
N LYS A 66 -7.61 -11.30 10.70
CA LYS A 66 -6.50 -11.37 9.75
C LYS A 66 -6.62 -12.65 8.93
N PRO A 67 -6.93 -12.58 7.62
CA PRO A 67 -7.01 -13.78 6.79
C PRO A 67 -5.63 -14.42 6.63
N ASN A 68 -5.61 -15.71 6.28
CA ASN A 68 -4.38 -16.38 5.85
C ASN A 68 -3.81 -15.69 4.58
N CYS A 69 -2.49 -15.50 4.53
CA CYS A 69 -1.83 -14.78 3.43
C CYS A 69 -2.07 -15.41 2.05
N LEU A 70 -2.13 -16.74 1.95
CA LEU A 70 -2.39 -17.45 0.69
C LEU A 70 -3.85 -17.25 0.25
N ASN A 71 -4.80 -17.34 1.19
CA ASN A 71 -6.21 -17.04 0.90
C ASN A 71 -6.41 -15.59 0.43
N LEU A 72 -5.71 -14.64 1.06
CA LEU A 72 -5.74 -13.23 0.65
C LEU A 72 -5.11 -13.04 -0.73
N GLN A 73 -4.02 -13.76 -1.02
CA GLN A 73 -3.38 -13.77 -2.34
C GLN A 73 -4.35 -14.29 -3.41
N ASP A 74 -5.07 -15.38 -3.15
CA ASP A 74 -6.03 -15.93 -4.10
C ASP A 74 -7.22 -14.99 -4.32
N SER A 75 -7.73 -14.36 -3.26
CA SER A 75 -8.72 -13.29 -3.37
C SER A 75 -8.22 -12.13 -4.24
N CYS A 76 -6.97 -11.67 -4.03
CA CYS A 76 -6.34 -10.65 -4.86
C CYS A 76 -6.26 -11.04 -6.34
N LYS A 77 -5.92 -12.30 -6.65
CA LYS A 77 -5.84 -12.81 -8.03
C LYS A 77 -7.21 -12.80 -8.75
N THR A 78 -8.33 -12.87 -8.04
CA THR A 78 -9.68 -12.75 -8.65
C THR A 78 -9.98 -11.33 -9.14
N ASN A 79 -9.38 -10.30 -8.53
CA ASN A 79 -9.57 -8.90 -8.89
C ASN A 79 -8.50 -8.44 -9.88
N TYR A 80 -8.90 -7.94 -11.06
CA TYR A 80 -7.95 -7.51 -12.10
C TYR A 80 -6.92 -6.47 -11.61
N ILE A 81 -7.36 -5.47 -10.84
CA ILE A 81 -6.46 -4.41 -10.34
C ILE A 81 -5.46 -5.02 -9.37
N CYS A 82 -5.92 -5.79 -8.37
CA CYS A 82 -5.04 -6.37 -7.38
C CYS A 82 -4.06 -7.37 -8.02
N ARG A 83 -4.54 -8.25 -8.91
CA ARG A 83 -3.71 -9.21 -9.65
C ARG A 83 -2.58 -8.52 -10.42
N SER A 84 -2.88 -7.45 -11.15
CA SER A 84 -1.88 -6.69 -11.91
C SER A 84 -0.83 -6.09 -10.98
N ARG A 85 -1.27 -5.36 -9.94
CA ARG A 85 -0.36 -4.66 -9.01
C ARG A 85 0.50 -5.64 -8.21
N LEU A 86 -0.03 -6.80 -7.86
CA LEU A 86 0.71 -7.84 -7.16
C LEU A 86 1.77 -8.49 -8.04
N ALA A 87 1.49 -8.73 -9.32
CA ALA A 87 2.48 -9.24 -10.27
C ALA A 87 3.62 -8.24 -10.48
N ASP A 88 3.30 -6.95 -10.61
CA ASP A 88 4.31 -5.88 -10.70
C ASP A 88 5.19 -5.84 -9.44
N PHE A 89 4.58 -5.99 -8.25
CA PHE A 89 5.32 -6.00 -6.98
C PHE A 89 6.31 -7.16 -6.90
N PHE A 90 5.87 -8.39 -7.19
CA PHE A 90 6.77 -9.54 -7.19
C PHE A 90 7.90 -9.40 -8.22
N THR A 91 7.61 -8.80 -9.38
CA THR A 91 8.59 -8.66 -10.46
C THR A 91 9.61 -7.55 -10.19
N ASN A 92 9.17 -6.41 -9.68
CA ASN A 92 10.02 -5.22 -9.52
C ASN A 92 10.75 -5.17 -8.19
N CYS A 93 10.21 -5.83 -7.15
CA CYS A 93 10.82 -5.91 -5.83
C CYS A 93 11.47 -7.27 -5.57
N GLN A 94 11.69 -8.10 -6.59
CA GLN A 94 12.34 -9.40 -6.43
C GLN A 94 13.76 -9.20 -5.85
N PRO A 95 14.08 -9.83 -4.72
CA PRO A 95 15.42 -9.75 -4.15
C PRO A 95 16.41 -10.57 -4.98
N GLU A 96 17.63 -10.06 -5.15
CA GLU A 96 18.75 -10.77 -5.79
C GLU A 96 20.01 -10.53 -4.96
N SER A 97 20.46 -11.57 -4.25
CA SER A 97 21.57 -11.47 -3.30
C SER A 97 22.91 -11.18 -3.95
N ARG A 98 23.02 -11.41 -5.27
CA ARG A 98 24.24 -11.14 -6.05
C ARG A 98 24.29 -9.72 -6.63
N SER A 99 23.19 -8.97 -6.54
CA SER A 99 23.12 -7.58 -7.00
C SER A 99 23.63 -6.61 -5.94
N VAL A 100 24.15 -5.44 -6.35
CA VAL A 100 24.66 -4.44 -5.41
C VAL A 100 23.51 -3.81 -4.62
N SER A 101 22.35 -3.68 -5.27
CA SER A 101 21.14 -3.09 -4.69
C SER A 101 20.31 -4.05 -3.82
N SER A 102 20.68 -5.34 -3.78
CA SER A 102 19.85 -6.45 -3.28
C SER A 102 18.54 -6.67 -4.05
N CYS A 103 18.33 -6.02 -5.21
CA CYS A 103 17.14 -6.15 -6.06
C CYS A 103 17.52 -6.63 -7.47
N LEU A 104 16.78 -7.60 -8.00
CA LEU A 104 17.05 -8.22 -9.31
C LEU A 104 17.09 -7.21 -10.47
N LYS A 105 16.14 -6.27 -10.50
CA LYS A 105 16.07 -5.24 -11.55
C LYS A 105 16.98 -4.04 -11.30
N GLU A 106 17.64 -3.98 -10.14
CA GLU A 106 18.42 -2.83 -9.66
C GLU A 106 17.70 -1.46 -9.80
N ASN A 107 16.36 -1.47 -9.82
CA ASN A 107 15.53 -0.29 -10.01
C ASN A 107 14.63 -0.04 -8.81
N TYR A 108 15.12 0.79 -7.88
CA TYR A 108 14.37 1.19 -6.70
C TYR A 108 13.07 1.92 -7.03
N ALA A 109 13.05 2.73 -8.10
CA ALA A 109 11.87 3.52 -8.46
C ALA A 109 10.69 2.61 -8.87
N ASP A 110 10.98 1.57 -9.66
CA ASP A 110 9.97 0.59 -10.09
C ASP A 110 9.43 -0.24 -8.91
N CYS A 111 10.29 -0.59 -7.95
CA CYS A 111 9.85 -1.29 -6.75
C CYS A 111 8.95 -0.41 -5.87
N LEU A 112 9.33 0.85 -5.63
CA LEU A 112 8.50 1.79 -4.86
C LEU A 112 7.15 2.07 -5.54
N LEU A 113 7.15 2.14 -6.88
CA LEU A 113 5.92 2.23 -7.68
C LEU A 113 5.04 1.00 -7.52
N ALA A 114 5.62 -0.19 -7.62
CA ALA A 114 4.87 -1.43 -7.47
C ALA A 114 4.30 -1.60 -6.05
N TYR A 115 5.09 -1.28 -5.01
CA TYR A 115 4.64 -1.31 -3.62
C TYR A 115 3.51 -0.32 -3.35
N SER A 116 3.69 0.95 -3.72
CA SER A 116 2.65 1.97 -3.53
C SER A 116 1.39 1.66 -4.34
N GLY A 117 1.54 0.99 -5.49
CA GLY A 117 0.45 0.51 -6.32
C GLY A 117 -0.45 -0.55 -5.68
N LEU A 118 -0.01 -1.23 -4.63
CA LEU A 118 -0.85 -2.16 -3.84
C LEU A 118 -1.81 -1.43 -2.89
N ILE A 119 -1.53 -0.18 -2.54
CA ILE A 119 -2.33 0.59 -1.58
C ILE A 119 -3.70 0.90 -2.20
N GLY A 120 -4.75 0.55 -1.46
CA GLY A 120 -6.13 0.61 -1.94
C GLY A 120 -6.55 -0.62 -2.76
N THR A 121 -5.83 -1.74 -2.67
CA THR A 121 -6.30 -3.05 -3.11
C THR A 121 -6.67 -3.92 -1.90
N VAL A 122 -7.16 -5.14 -2.11
CA VAL A 122 -7.34 -6.11 -1.00
C VAL A 122 -6.00 -6.51 -0.36
N MET A 123 -4.88 -6.31 -1.05
CA MET A 123 -3.52 -6.55 -0.57
C MET A 123 -2.83 -5.25 -0.11
N THR A 124 -3.59 -4.30 0.46
CA THR A 124 -3.02 -3.02 0.93
C THR A 124 -1.96 -3.27 2.02
N PRO A 125 -0.69 -2.87 1.81
CA PRO A 125 0.36 -3.02 2.81
C PRO A 125 0.42 -1.80 3.74
N ASN A 126 1.07 -1.95 4.90
CA ASN A 126 1.46 -0.84 5.77
C ASN A 126 2.70 -1.20 6.61
N TYR A 127 3.26 -0.22 7.32
CA TYR A 127 4.28 -0.41 8.36
C TYR A 127 3.68 -1.14 9.57
N ILE A 128 4.38 -2.18 10.05
CA ILE A 128 4.04 -3.00 11.24
C ILE A 128 4.88 -2.54 12.42
#